data_AF-A0A819NUZ4-F1
#
_entry.id   AF-A0A819NUZ4-F1
#
_cell.length_a   1.000
_cell.length_b   1.000
_cell.length_c   1.000
_cell.angle_alpha   90.00
_cell.angle_beta   90.00
_cell.angle_gamma   90.00
#
_symmetry.space_group_name_H-M   'P 1'
#
loop_
_entity.id
_entity.type
_entity.pdbx_description
1 polymer ?
#
loop_
_entity_poly.entity_id
_entity_poly.type
_entity_poly.pdbx_seq_one_letter_code
_entity_poly.pdbx_strand_id
1 'polypeptide(L)'
;AFSYGSGSIEIAKVLQFHKVDYLAVAYTDEGIDLRKAGISLPIMILNIEEENFDALIEYNLEPEIFSFIIYKAFHQYLSQQGISDFPVHIKLNTGMNRLGFEVDEADELAILLSANKTMLVKSVLSHLAASEAAEHDGFT
;
A
#
# COMPACT_ATOMS: atom_id res chain seq x y z
N ALA A 1 -1.94 15.86 0.29
CA ALA A 1 -0.50 15.99 -0.01
C ALA A 1 0.11 17.05 0.92
N PHE A 2 1.26 16.79 1.55
CA PHE A 2 1.87 17.54 2.68
C PHE A 2 1.17 17.43 4.05
N SER A 3 0.72 16.23 4.45
CA SER A 3 -0.01 16.02 5.71
C SER A 3 -1.14 17.02 5.92
N TYR A 4 -2.03 17.12 4.93
CA TYR A 4 -3.17 18.05 4.94
C TYR A 4 -2.77 19.54 5.10
N GLY A 5 -1.55 19.89 4.69
CA GLY A 5 -1.01 21.25 4.76
C GLY A 5 -0.21 21.56 6.03
N SER A 6 0.00 20.58 6.92
CA SER A 6 0.68 20.77 8.22
C SER A 6 2.18 20.49 8.23
N GLY A 7 2.76 20.07 7.10
CA GLY A 7 4.17 19.65 7.01
C GLY A 7 4.31 18.15 7.23
N SER A 8 4.76 17.42 6.21
CA SER A 8 4.75 15.96 6.21
C SER A 8 5.76 15.36 7.20
N ILE A 9 6.94 15.96 7.28
CA ILE A 9 8.07 15.42 8.06
C ILE A 9 7.85 15.62 9.56
N GLU A 10 7.43 16.81 9.99
CA GLU A 10 7.22 17.15 11.40
C GLU A 10 6.14 16.25 12.01
N ILE A 11 5.00 16.10 11.31
CA ILE A 11 3.91 15.24 11.74
C ILE A 11 4.36 13.77 11.77
N ALA A 12 5.07 13.29 10.75
CA ALA A 12 5.58 11.92 10.74
C ALA A 12 6.53 11.64 11.92
N LYS A 13 7.41 12.60 12.26
CA LYS A 13 8.31 12.48 13.41
C LYS A 13 7.56 12.44 14.74
N VAL A 14 6.54 13.25 14.90
CA VAL A 14 5.68 13.24 16.09
C VAL A 14 4.95 11.91 16.22
N LEU A 15 4.32 11.42 15.15
CA LEU A 15 3.63 10.13 15.14
C LEU A 15 4.58 8.96 15.44
N GLN A 16 5.80 8.99 14.88
CA GLN A 16 6.85 8.02 15.19
C GLN A 16 7.29 8.07 16.66
N PHE A 17 7.48 9.26 17.22
CA PHE A 17 7.79 9.41 18.65
C PHE A 17 6.69 8.80 19.53
N HIS A 18 5.43 8.93 19.11
CA HIS A 18 4.28 8.30 19.74
C HIS A 18 4.06 6.82 19.37
N LYS A 19 4.94 6.22 18.56
CA LYS A 19 4.96 4.81 18.21
C LYS A 19 3.65 4.31 17.55
N VAL A 20 3.11 5.09 16.62
CA VAL A 20 2.06 4.54 15.73
C VAL A 20 2.61 3.37 14.92
N ASP A 21 1.76 2.42 14.55
CA ASP A 21 2.21 1.20 13.86
C ASP A 21 2.60 1.43 12.40
N TYR A 22 1.92 2.37 11.73
CA TYR A 22 2.08 2.64 10.30
C TYR A 22 1.90 4.12 9.96
N LEU A 23 2.57 4.55 8.90
CA LEU A 23 2.24 5.75 8.14
C LEU A 23 1.77 5.34 6.75
N ALA A 24 0.90 6.13 6.13
CA ALA A 24 0.48 5.94 4.75
C ALA A 24 0.64 7.25 3.98
N VAL A 25 1.18 7.15 2.76
CA VAL A 25 1.34 8.27 1.83
C VAL A 25 0.76 7.88 0.46
N ALA A 26 0.44 8.88 -0.36
CA ALA A 26 -0.24 8.61 -1.62
C ALA A 26 0.72 8.06 -2.68
N TYR A 27 1.94 8.59 -2.73
CA TYR A 27 2.92 8.29 -3.78
C TYR A 27 4.30 7.93 -3.23
N THR A 28 5.09 7.22 -4.03
CA THR A 28 6.44 6.75 -3.68
C THR A 28 7.36 7.89 -3.24
N ASP A 29 7.35 9.03 -3.94
CA ASP A 29 8.20 10.18 -3.63
C ASP A 29 7.96 10.74 -2.22
N GLU A 30 6.70 10.78 -1.77
CA GLU A 30 6.37 11.18 -0.40
C GLU A 30 6.99 10.21 0.62
N GLY A 31 7.01 8.91 0.30
CA GLY A 31 7.63 7.88 1.14
C GLY A 31 9.16 8.00 1.20
N ILE A 32 9.79 8.28 0.05
CA ILE A 32 11.22 8.56 -0.05
C ILE A 32 11.60 9.76 0.82
N ASP A 33 10.83 10.84 0.76
CA ASP A 33 11.07 12.05 1.55
C ASP A 33 11.00 11.75 3.06
N LEU A 34 10.02 10.96 3.49
CA LEU A 34 9.92 10.53 4.89
C LEU A 34 11.13 9.67 5.32
N ARG A 35 11.58 8.75 4.46
CA ARG A 35 12.76 7.92 4.73
C ARG A 35 14.03 8.76 4.84
N LYS A 36 14.26 9.68 3.90
CA LYS A 36 15.37 10.64 3.94
C LYS A 36 15.33 11.53 5.18
N ALA A 37 14.14 11.80 5.72
CA ALA A 37 13.97 12.55 6.95
C ALA A 37 14.15 11.73 8.25
N GLY A 38 14.51 10.44 8.15
CA GLY A 38 14.82 9.57 9.29
C GLY A 38 13.60 8.84 9.88
N ILE A 39 12.50 8.75 9.13
CA ILE A 39 11.34 7.93 9.54
C ILE A 39 11.67 6.45 9.33
N SER A 40 11.58 5.66 10.40
CA SER A 40 11.83 4.23 10.43
C SER A 40 10.56 3.38 10.60
N LEU A 41 9.41 4.00 10.86
CA LEU A 41 8.12 3.30 10.86
C LEU A 41 7.84 2.62 9.51
N PRO A 42 7.05 1.54 9.46
CA PRO A 42 6.45 1.05 8.23
C PRO A 42 5.70 2.18 7.49
N ILE A 43 5.92 2.28 6.18
CA ILE A 43 5.27 3.29 5.32
C ILE A 43 4.56 2.55 4.19
N MET A 44 3.23 2.66 4.17
CA MET A 44 2.38 2.15 3.11
C MET A 44 2.29 3.17 1.97
N ILE A 45 2.46 2.70 0.73
CA ILE A 45 2.27 3.51 -0.49
C ILE A 45 0.95 3.12 -1.14
N LEU A 46 -0.01 4.04 -1.18
CA LEU A 46 -1.39 3.78 -1.61
C LEU A 46 -1.57 3.73 -3.14
N ASN A 47 -0.61 4.27 -3.89
CA ASN A 47 -0.64 4.21 -5.35
C ASN A 47 0.78 4.01 -5.88
N ILE A 48 0.97 2.93 -6.63
CA ILE A 48 2.27 2.54 -7.17
C ILE A 48 2.22 2.29 -8.67
N GLU A 49 3.35 2.56 -9.31
CA GLU A 49 3.59 2.36 -10.74
C GLU A 49 4.87 1.54 -10.91
N GLU A 50 4.99 0.79 -12.01
CA GLU A 50 6.14 -0.12 -12.25
C GLU A 50 7.49 0.63 -12.22
N GLU A 51 7.50 1.87 -12.69
CA GLU A 51 8.66 2.76 -12.72
C GLU A 51 9.22 3.06 -11.31
N ASN A 52 8.46 2.78 -10.25
CA ASN A 52 8.84 3.05 -8.87
C ASN A 52 9.31 1.81 -8.12
N PHE A 53 9.32 0.61 -8.72
CA PHE A 53 9.63 -0.62 -7.99
C PHE A 53 11.02 -0.61 -7.35
N ASP A 54 12.05 -0.12 -8.05
CA ASP A 54 13.39 0.01 -7.49
C ASP A 54 13.41 0.88 -6.23
N ALA A 55 12.68 2.00 -6.24
CA ALA A 55 12.57 2.88 -5.10
C ALA A 55 11.83 2.24 -3.92
N LEU A 56 10.80 1.43 -4.17
CA LEU A 56 10.09 0.71 -3.10
C LEU A 56 11.04 -0.21 -2.33
N ILE A 57 11.91 -0.93 -3.04
CA ILE A 57 12.90 -1.82 -2.43
C ILE A 57 13.99 -1.02 -1.72
N GLU A 58 14.60 -0.04 -2.41
CA GLU A 58 15.71 0.76 -1.88
C GLU A 58 15.33 1.46 -0.56
N TYR A 59 14.11 2.00 -0.50
CA TYR A 59 13.62 2.77 0.65
C TYR A 59 12.74 1.95 1.60
N ASN A 60 12.59 0.63 1.40
CA ASN A 60 11.75 -0.26 2.20
C ASN A 60 10.33 0.32 2.43
N LEU A 61 9.64 0.58 1.33
CA LEU A 61 8.28 1.12 1.28
C LEU A 61 7.31 -0.02 0.92
N GLU A 62 6.23 -0.17 1.69
CA GLU A 62 5.29 -1.29 1.55
C GLU A 62 4.16 -0.90 0.57
N PRO A 63 4.07 -1.48 -0.64
CA PRO A 63 3.08 -1.08 -1.62
C PRO A 63 1.69 -1.65 -1.34
N GLU A 64 0.67 -0.89 -1.71
CA GLU A 64 -0.69 -1.38 -1.89
C GLU A 64 -0.83 -2.05 -3.27
N ILE A 65 -1.22 -3.32 -3.29
CA ILE A 65 -1.54 -4.08 -4.51
C ILE A 65 -3.06 -4.07 -4.68
N PHE A 66 -3.50 -3.55 -5.83
CA PHE A 66 -4.91 -3.25 -6.08
C PHE A 66 -5.43 -3.78 -7.42
N SER A 67 -4.63 -4.52 -8.19
CA SER A 67 -5.04 -5.15 -9.45
C SER A 67 -4.11 -6.30 -9.85
N PHE A 68 -4.59 -7.20 -10.70
CA PHE A 68 -3.76 -8.28 -11.26
C PHE A 68 -2.62 -7.78 -12.14
N ILE A 69 -2.76 -6.60 -12.76
CA ILE A 69 -1.70 -5.99 -13.58
C ILE A 69 -0.50 -5.68 -12.69
N ILE A 70 -0.72 -4.91 -11.63
CA ILE A 70 0.33 -4.56 -10.66
C ILE A 70 0.85 -5.79 -9.92
N TYR A 71 -0.02 -6.72 -9.52
CA TYR A 71 0.42 -7.98 -8.90
C TYR A 71 1.42 -8.73 -9.78
N LYS A 72 1.09 -8.94 -11.07
CA LYS A 72 1.95 -9.69 -12.00
C LYS A 72 3.27 -8.97 -12.24
N ALA A 73 3.22 -7.66 -12.49
CA ALA A 73 4.42 -6.85 -12.71
C ALA A 73 5.34 -6.88 -11.48
N PHE A 74 4.80 -6.66 -10.29
CA PHE A 74 5.60 -6.63 -9.06
C PHE A 74 6.12 -8.02 -8.68
N HIS A 75 5.31 -9.09 -8.84
CA HIS A 75 5.76 -10.47 -8.65
C HIS A 75 6.93 -10.81 -9.58
N GLN A 76 6.83 -10.46 -10.86
CA GLN A 76 7.88 -10.70 -11.84
C GLN A 76 9.14 -9.93 -11.47
N TYR A 77 9.01 -8.65 -11.12
CA TYR A 77 10.13 -7.82 -10.69
C TYR A 77 10.84 -8.43 -9.46
N LEU A 78 10.10 -8.75 -8.40
CA LEU A 78 10.66 -9.37 -7.19
C LEU A 78 11.35 -10.71 -7.49
N SER A 79 10.75 -11.53 -8.35
CA SER A 79 11.34 -12.81 -8.78
C SER A 79 12.67 -12.61 -9.51
N GLN A 80 12.76 -11.62 -10.40
CA GLN A 80 13.99 -11.29 -11.12
C GLN A 80 15.09 -10.77 -10.20
N GLN A 81 14.72 -10.04 -9.15
CA GLN A 81 15.64 -9.55 -8.12
C GLN A 81 16.00 -10.63 -7.07
N GLY A 82 15.37 -11.81 -7.12
CA GLY A 82 15.56 -12.86 -6.12
C GLY A 82 15.03 -12.48 -4.72
N ILE A 83 14.08 -11.54 -4.65
CA ILE A 83 13.48 -11.08 -3.41
C ILE A 83 12.30 -11.98 -3.05
N SER A 84 12.20 -12.32 -1.77
CA SER A 84 11.11 -13.12 -1.21
C SER A 84 10.49 -12.39 -0.02
N ASP A 85 9.23 -12.71 0.26
CA ASP A 85 8.46 -12.21 1.41
C ASP A 85 8.47 -10.68 1.54
N PHE A 86 8.47 -9.94 0.42
CA PHE A 86 8.42 -8.47 0.45
C PHE A 86 7.05 -8.01 0.99
N PRO A 87 7.01 -7.15 2.01
CA PRO A 87 5.75 -6.75 2.66
C PRO A 87 4.84 -5.97 1.71
N VAL A 88 3.58 -6.39 1.60
CA VAL A 88 2.56 -5.73 0.77
C VAL A 88 1.22 -5.62 1.48
N HIS A 89 0.38 -4.71 1.00
CA HIS A 89 -0.99 -4.52 1.47
C HIS A 89 -1.97 -4.80 0.33
N ILE A 90 -3.04 -5.54 0.58
CA ILE A 90 -4.02 -5.89 -0.45
C ILE A 90 -5.23 -4.96 -0.34
N LYS A 91 -5.58 -4.30 -1.44
CA LYS A 91 -6.76 -3.45 -1.53
C LYS A 91 -7.91 -4.18 -2.19
N LEU A 92 -9.04 -4.28 -1.51
CA LEU A 92 -10.29 -4.74 -2.11
C LEU A 92 -11.17 -3.52 -2.45
N ASN A 93 -11.84 -3.57 -3.60
CA ASN A 93 -12.92 -2.67 -3.92
C ASN A 93 -14.21 -3.24 -3.33
N THR A 94 -14.79 -2.56 -2.36
CA THR A 94 -16.09 -2.94 -1.79
C THR A 94 -17.19 -1.91 -2.10
N GLY A 95 -16.90 -0.92 -2.95
CA GLY A 95 -17.94 -0.04 -3.51
C GLY A 95 -17.53 1.42 -3.74
N MET A 96 -16.32 1.84 -3.33
CA MET A 96 -15.78 3.16 -3.72
C MET A 96 -15.48 3.23 -5.23
N ASN A 97 -15.22 2.10 -5.89
CA ASN A 97 -14.99 1.99 -7.34
C ASN A 97 -13.87 2.89 -7.87
N ARG A 98 -12.79 3.04 -7.09
CA ARG A 98 -11.59 3.79 -7.49
C ARG A 98 -10.42 2.88 -7.82
N LEU A 99 -10.02 2.06 -6.85
CA LEU A 99 -8.94 1.07 -6.95
C LEU A 99 -9.27 -0.11 -6.02
N GLY A 100 -8.79 -1.29 -6.37
CA GLY A 100 -8.90 -2.51 -5.56
C GLY A 100 -9.36 -3.68 -6.41
N PHE A 101 -9.04 -4.89 -5.94
CA PHE A 101 -9.62 -6.11 -6.51
C PHE A 101 -11.10 -6.18 -6.21
N GLU A 102 -11.89 -6.59 -7.20
CA GLU A 102 -13.30 -6.90 -6.96
C GLU A 102 -13.42 -8.09 -5.99
N VAL A 103 -14.52 -8.15 -5.25
CA VAL A 103 -14.71 -9.18 -4.20
C VAL A 103 -14.68 -10.59 -4.79
N ASP A 104 -15.14 -10.77 -6.02
CA ASP A 104 -15.11 -12.05 -6.75
C ASP A 104 -13.72 -12.42 -7.28
N GLU A 105 -12.76 -11.50 -7.31
CA GLU A 105 -11.36 -11.75 -7.65
C GLU A 105 -10.52 -12.24 -6.45
N ALA A 106 -11.05 -12.13 -5.22
CA ALA A 106 -10.31 -12.41 -4.00
C ALA A 106 -9.78 -13.85 -3.91
N ASP A 107 -10.57 -14.83 -4.38
CA ASP A 107 -10.18 -16.25 -4.38
C ASP A 107 -9.02 -16.51 -5.34
N GLU A 108 -9.07 -15.94 -6.55
CA GLU A 108 -7.98 -16.04 -7.53
C GLU A 108 -6.70 -15.40 -6.98
N LEU A 109 -6.82 -14.21 -6.37
CA LEU A 109 -5.70 -13.53 -5.75
C LEU A 109 -5.09 -14.36 -4.61
N ALA A 110 -5.91 -14.98 -3.76
CA ALA A 110 -5.44 -15.81 -2.66
C ALA A 110 -4.65 -17.04 -3.14
N ILE A 111 -5.10 -17.67 -4.23
CA ILE A 111 -4.38 -18.79 -4.87
C ILE A 111 -3.01 -18.32 -5.36
N LEU A 112 -2.96 -17.18 -6.07
CA LEU A 112 -1.72 -16.63 -6.61
C LEU A 112 -0.73 -16.22 -5.52
N LEU A 113 -1.20 -15.57 -4.45
CA LEU A 113 -0.38 -15.20 -3.28
C LEU A 113 0.14 -16.44 -2.53
N SER A 114 -0.66 -17.50 -2.43
CA SER A 114 -0.24 -18.74 -1.75
C SER A 114 0.75 -19.55 -2.58
N ALA A 115 0.66 -19.49 -3.91
CA ALA A 115 1.56 -20.19 -4.82
C ALA A 115 2.94 -19.52 -4.93
N ASN A 116 3.03 -18.21 -4.67
CA ASN A 116 4.24 -17.42 -4.91
C ASN A 116 4.77 -16.79 -3.61
N LYS A 117 6.05 -17.02 -3.30
CA LYS A 117 6.70 -16.50 -2.08
C LYS A 117 7.36 -15.14 -2.23
N THR A 118 7.02 -14.38 -3.27
CA THR A 118 7.62 -13.06 -3.50
C THR A 118 7.08 -12.01 -2.54
N MET A 119 5.80 -12.11 -2.14
CA MET A 119 5.10 -11.10 -1.37
C MET A 119 4.58 -11.68 -0.05
N LEU A 120 4.74 -10.93 1.05
CA LEU A 120 4.17 -11.21 2.35
C LEU A 120 3.02 -10.23 2.62
N VAL A 121 1.78 -10.74 2.68
CA VAL A 121 0.61 -9.90 2.95
C VAL A 121 0.62 -9.44 4.41
N LYS A 122 0.75 -8.12 4.62
CA LYS A 122 0.74 -7.47 5.94
C LYS A 122 -0.66 -7.06 6.38
N SER A 123 -1.50 -6.64 5.45
CA SER A 123 -2.89 -6.32 5.70
C SER A 123 -3.75 -6.48 4.45
N VAL A 124 -5.07 -6.54 4.67
CA VAL A 124 -6.10 -6.41 3.65
C VAL A 124 -6.96 -5.22 4.06
N LEU A 125 -7.26 -4.31 3.13
CA LEU A 125 -7.99 -3.08 3.40
C LEU A 125 -8.94 -2.71 2.25
N SER A 126 -9.87 -1.82 2.54
CA SER A 126 -10.71 -1.14 1.54
C SER A 126 -10.86 0.34 1.92
N HIS A 127 -11.60 1.09 1.12
CA HIS A 127 -11.91 2.50 1.38
C HIS A 127 -13.42 2.70 1.24
N LEU A 128 -14.03 3.30 2.26
CA LEU A 128 -15.46 3.55 2.27
C LEU A 128 -15.83 4.66 1.28
N ALA A 129 -16.92 4.50 0.54
CA ALA A 129 -17.43 5.52 -0.36
C ALA A 129 -18.02 6.72 0.40
N ALA A 130 -18.68 6.47 1.54
CA ALA A 130 -19.38 7.47 2.34
C ALA A 130 -19.39 7.13 3.84
N SER A 131 -18.25 7.30 4.53
CA SER A 131 -18.12 6.96 5.96
C SER A 131 -19.00 7.81 6.89
N GLU A 132 -19.38 9.01 6.46
CA GLU A 132 -20.11 9.98 7.29
C GLU A 132 -21.64 9.96 7.05
N ALA A 133 -22.15 9.07 6.20
CA ALA A 133 -23.56 9.04 5.80
C ALA A 133 -24.12 7.61 5.85
N ALA A 134 -24.82 7.27 6.94
CA ALA A 134 -25.39 5.93 7.15
C ALA A 134 -26.38 5.50 6.04
N GLU A 135 -27.00 6.46 5.35
CA GLU A 135 -27.87 6.20 4.18
C GLU A 135 -27.12 5.60 2.98
N HIS A 136 -25.79 5.55 3.02
CA HIS A 136 -24.91 5.09 1.96
C HIS A 136 -24.11 3.83 2.33
N ASP A 137 -24.43 3.18 3.45
CA ASP A 137 -23.78 1.94 3.91
C ASP A 137 -23.89 0.80 2.86
N GLY A 138 -24.88 0.86 1.96
CA GLY A 138 -25.03 -0.11 0.87
C GLY A 138 -24.00 0.01 -0.27
N PHE A 139 -23.11 1.02 -0.24
CA PHE A 139 -21.99 1.17 -1.17
C PHE A 139 -20.67 0.64 -0.60
N THR A 140 -20.73 -0.25 0.39
CA THR A 140 -19.57 -0.85 1.08
C THR A 140 -19.69 -2.36 1.16
#